data_AF-A0A929XBW0-F1
#
_entry.id   AF-A0A929XBW0-F1
#
_cell.length_a   1.000
_cell.length_b   1.000
_cell.length_c   1.000
_cell.angle_alpha   90.00
_cell.angle_beta   90.00
_cell.angle_gamma   90.00
#
_symmetry.space_group_name_H-M   'P 1'
#
loop_
_entity.id
_entity.type
_entity.pdbx_description
1 polymer ?
#
loop_
_entity_poly.entity_id
_entity_poly.type
_entity_poly.pdbx_seq_one_letter_code
_entity_poly.pdbx_strand_id
1 'polypeptide(L)'
;MKTFPIWLKVLVVIVELIIHASAIFMIMLIVYCLKTNPDFGMTDNKIHYDHIDYTAKSDVYDLRNFSNEITSIVRKYKSDAKLVNIAYILKDKYTGVIFLYFFQKNHKNPDKSYCITVSVGVDDKKIFAFEYYESSDYDGIKNPDELTKILDQNLTSIVTNYNDTSIKVNAVNILQYDSSISKFVPIYPINFYKYP
;
A
#
# COMPACT_ATOMS: atom_id res chain seq x y z
N MET A 1 -68.44 -6.64 17.18
CA MET A 1 -67.16 -5.97 16.83
C MET A 1 -66.59 -5.35 18.09
N LYS A 2 -65.42 -5.79 18.58
CA LYS A 2 -64.76 -5.14 19.72
C LYS A 2 -64.14 -3.83 19.24
N THR A 3 -64.74 -2.70 19.64
CA THR A 3 -64.20 -1.37 19.35
C THR A 3 -63.00 -1.12 20.26
N PHE A 4 -61.81 -1.05 19.69
CA PHE A 4 -60.61 -0.69 20.45
C PHE A 4 -60.74 0.74 21.01
N PRO A 5 -60.48 0.94 22.32
CA PRO A 5 -60.56 2.27 22.93
C PRO A 5 -59.56 3.22 22.27
N ILE A 6 -59.96 4.49 22.12
CA ILE A 6 -59.19 5.53 21.42
C ILE A 6 -57.75 5.63 21.98
N TRP A 7 -57.59 5.49 23.29
CA TRP A 7 -56.29 5.47 23.97
C TRP A 7 -55.35 4.36 23.49
N LEU A 8 -55.88 3.19 23.13
CA LEU A 8 -55.06 2.09 22.61
C LEU A 8 -54.59 2.39 21.18
N LYS A 9 -55.41 3.07 20.36
CA LYS A 9 -55.01 3.50 19.02
C LYS A 9 -53.90 4.54 19.09
N VAL A 10 -54.01 5.50 20.01
CA VAL A 10 -52.96 6.50 20.25
C VAL A 10 -51.67 5.84 20.74
N LEU A 11 -51.75 4.86 21.63
CA LEU A 11 -50.59 4.11 22.12
C LEU A 11 -49.87 3.37 20.99
N VAL A 12 -50.62 2.71 20.09
CA VAL A 12 -50.04 2.00 18.92
C VAL A 12 -49.26 2.97 18.03
N VAL A 13 -49.82 4.15 17.74
CA VAL A 13 -49.15 5.17 16.92
C VAL A 13 -47.87 5.68 17.60
N ILE A 14 -47.88 5.89 18.91
CA ILE A 14 -46.70 6.33 19.66
C ILE A 14 -45.60 5.26 19.63
N VAL A 15 -45.96 3.98 19.84
CA VAL A 15 -45.00 2.87 19.79
C VAL A 15 -44.39 2.75 18.39
N GLU A 16 -45.20 2.87 17.34
CA GLU A 16 -44.74 2.83 15.96
C GLU A 16 -43.75 3.97 15.64
N LEU A 17 -44.03 5.19 16.12
CA LEU A 17 -43.10 6.32 15.98
C LEU A 17 -41.77 6.08 16.69
N ILE A 18 -41.78 5.49 17.90
CA ILE A 18 -40.57 5.17 18.65
C ILE A 18 -39.74 4.09 17.93
N ILE A 19 -40.39 3.08 17.34
CA ILE A 19 -39.71 2.03 16.57
C ILE A 19 -39.04 2.65 15.32
N HIS A 20 -39.74 3.51 14.59
CA HIS A 20 -39.16 4.18 13.42
C HIS A 20 -38.01 5.11 13.81
N ALA A 21 -38.16 5.92 14.86
CA ALA A 21 -37.10 6.81 15.34
C ALA A 21 -35.87 6.04 15.82
N SER A 22 -36.06 4.90 16.52
CA SER A 22 -34.95 4.06 16.98
C SER A 22 -34.25 3.35 15.83
N ALA A 23 -34.98 2.88 14.81
CA ALA A 23 -34.38 2.32 13.59
C ALA A 23 -33.52 3.35 12.84
N ILE A 24 -34.03 4.59 12.67
CA ILE A 24 -33.28 5.68 12.04
C ILE A 24 -32.03 6.01 12.87
N PHE A 25 -32.14 6.10 14.19
CA PHE A 25 -31.01 6.34 15.08
C PHE A 25 -29.95 5.23 14.97
N MET A 26 -30.36 3.96 14.94
CA MET A 26 -29.45 2.82 14.76
C MET A 26 -28.73 2.86 13.41
N ILE A 27 -29.44 3.20 12.33
CA ILE A 27 -28.81 3.37 11.00
C ILE A 27 -27.80 4.52 11.03
N MET A 28 -28.13 5.67 11.63
CA MET A 28 -27.19 6.77 11.77
C MET A 28 -25.97 6.38 12.61
N LEU A 29 -26.15 5.61 13.68
CA LEU A 29 -25.06 5.10 14.52
C LEU A 29 -24.16 4.14 13.73
N ILE A 30 -24.73 3.23 12.94
CA ILE A 30 -23.98 2.32 12.08
C ILE A 30 -23.20 3.11 11.02
N VAL A 31 -23.82 4.06 10.33
CA VAL A 31 -23.15 4.93 9.35
C VAL A 31 -22.03 5.74 10.01
N TYR A 32 -22.26 6.27 11.20
CA TYR A 32 -21.24 7.00 11.97
C TYR A 32 -20.07 6.08 12.36
N CYS A 33 -20.36 4.87 12.83
CA CYS A 33 -19.34 3.86 13.14
C CYS A 33 -18.57 3.43 11.88
N LEU A 34 -19.23 3.23 10.75
CA LEU A 34 -18.57 2.91 9.47
C LEU A 34 -17.67 4.06 8.99
N LYS A 35 -18.08 5.32 9.22
CA LYS A 35 -17.31 6.50 8.82
C LYS A 35 -16.12 6.79 9.73
N THR A 36 -16.24 6.47 11.01
CA THR A 36 -15.21 6.78 12.03
C THR A 36 -14.32 5.60 12.38
N ASN A 37 -14.71 4.37 12.04
CA ASN A 37 -13.85 3.21 12.17
C ASN A 37 -12.88 3.15 10.97
N PRO A 38 -11.56 3.27 11.18
CA PRO A 38 -10.58 3.25 10.09
C PRO A 38 -10.66 1.96 9.26
N ASP A 39 -11.04 0.83 9.86
CA ASP A 39 -11.16 -0.47 9.17
C ASP A 39 -12.32 -0.53 8.15
N PHE A 40 -13.33 0.36 8.28
CA PHE A 40 -14.53 0.38 7.43
C PHE A 40 -14.72 1.69 6.66
N GLY A 41 -13.90 2.70 6.94
CA GLY A 41 -13.90 3.93 6.17
C GLY A 41 -13.62 3.57 4.72
N MET A 42 -14.55 3.90 3.82
CA MET A 42 -14.18 4.11 2.42
C MET A 42 -13.10 5.19 2.46
N THR A 43 -11.85 4.76 2.43
CA THR A 43 -10.71 5.65 2.44
C THR A 43 -10.84 6.46 1.15
N ASP A 44 -11.15 7.76 1.31
CA ASP A 44 -11.11 8.75 0.22
C ASP A 44 -9.65 8.87 -0.26
N ASN A 45 -9.13 7.81 -0.87
CA ASN A 45 -7.80 7.72 -1.43
C ASN A 45 -7.84 8.51 -2.73
N LYS A 46 -7.76 9.83 -2.63
CA LYS A 46 -7.47 10.67 -3.80
C LYS A 46 -6.05 10.32 -4.24
N ILE A 47 -5.96 9.55 -5.31
CA ILE A 47 -4.71 9.23 -5.99
C ILE A 47 -4.32 10.46 -6.80
N HIS A 48 -3.13 10.97 -6.54
CA HIS A 48 -2.53 12.06 -7.29
C HIS A 48 -1.45 11.51 -8.21
N TYR A 49 -1.43 12.01 -9.44
CA TYR A 49 -0.45 11.65 -10.47
C TYR A 49 0.42 12.86 -10.77
N ASP A 50 1.73 12.70 -10.58
CA ASP A 50 2.71 13.67 -11.03
C ASP A 50 3.48 13.11 -12.24
N HIS A 51 3.66 13.94 -13.27
CA HIS A 51 4.55 13.60 -14.38
C HIS A 51 5.99 13.97 -14.02
N ILE A 52 6.87 12.97 -14.04
CA ILE A 52 8.30 13.15 -13.84
C ILE A 52 9.01 12.68 -15.11
N ASP A 53 9.58 13.62 -15.87
CA ASP A 53 10.41 13.28 -17.03
C ASP A 53 11.84 12.99 -16.56
N TYR A 54 12.08 11.75 -16.16
CA TYR A 54 13.37 11.31 -15.64
C TYR A 54 13.73 9.90 -16.11
N THR A 55 14.99 9.72 -16.47
CA THR A 55 15.59 8.44 -16.82
C THR A 55 16.72 8.14 -15.85
N ALA A 56 16.63 6.99 -15.17
CA ALA A 56 17.62 6.58 -14.18
C ALA A 56 18.97 6.26 -14.85
N LYS A 57 20.05 6.69 -14.20
CA LYS A 57 21.42 6.52 -14.67
C LYS A 57 22.06 5.27 -14.11
N SER A 58 21.69 4.89 -12.90
CA SER A 58 22.13 3.66 -12.24
C SER A 58 21.71 2.40 -13.01
N ASP A 59 22.40 1.30 -12.70
CA ASP A 59 21.93 -0.03 -13.07
C ASP A 59 20.70 -0.37 -12.23
N VAL A 60 19.60 -0.75 -12.87
CA VAL A 60 18.33 -1.07 -12.22
C VAL A 60 18.41 -2.33 -11.34
N TYR A 61 19.46 -3.14 -11.50
CA TYR A 61 19.74 -4.31 -10.66
C TYR A 61 20.80 -4.04 -9.56
N ASP A 62 21.47 -2.89 -9.59
CA ASP A 62 22.25 -2.39 -8.45
C ASP A 62 21.30 -1.71 -7.47
N LEU A 63 20.72 -2.54 -6.59
CA LEU A 63 19.68 -2.11 -5.66
C LEU A 63 20.07 -0.88 -4.86
N ARG A 64 21.28 -0.82 -4.30
CA ARG A 64 21.72 0.32 -3.50
C ARG A 64 21.80 1.59 -4.32
N ASN A 65 22.48 1.57 -5.46
CA ASN A 65 22.66 2.80 -6.24
C ASN A 65 21.34 3.26 -6.87
N PHE A 66 20.55 2.33 -7.40
CA PHE A 66 19.23 2.61 -7.98
C PHE A 66 18.23 3.13 -6.97
N SER A 67 18.09 2.46 -5.82
CA SER A 67 17.17 2.93 -4.77
C SER A 67 17.57 4.30 -4.23
N ASN A 68 18.85 4.58 -4.04
CA ASN A 68 19.33 5.88 -3.58
C ASN A 68 19.07 7.00 -4.59
N GLU A 69 19.28 6.74 -5.89
CA GLU A 69 18.98 7.68 -6.96
C GLU A 69 17.49 8.02 -6.99
N ILE A 70 16.63 7.00 -7.06
CA ILE A 70 15.17 7.22 -7.11
C ILE A 70 14.67 7.86 -5.82
N THR A 71 15.16 7.44 -4.65
CA THR A 71 14.82 8.07 -3.35
C THR A 71 15.12 9.56 -3.36
N SER A 72 16.27 9.96 -3.91
CA SER A 72 16.66 11.37 -4.02
C SER A 72 15.72 12.16 -4.94
N ILE A 73 15.21 11.54 -6.00
CA ILE A 73 14.17 12.13 -6.86
C ILE A 73 12.85 12.27 -6.10
N VAL A 74 12.36 11.21 -5.46
CA VAL A 74 11.11 11.24 -4.67
C VAL A 74 11.15 12.33 -3.61
N ARG A 75 12.28 12.49 -2.91
CA ARG A 75 12.43 13.48 -1.84
C ARG A 75 12.41 14.92 -2.30
N LYS A 76 12.59 15.21 -3.59
CA LYS A 76 12.35 16.56 -4.14
C LYS A 76 10.86 16.94 -4.07
N TYR A 77 9.96 15.96 -4.11
CA TYR A 77 8.52 16.14 -4.07
C TYR A 77 7.92 15.83 -2.68
N LYS A 78 8.52 14.86 -1.97
CA LYS A 78 8.07 14.35 -0.66
C LYS A 78 9.29 14.18 0.25
N SER A 79 9.73 15.27 0.89
CA SER A 79 11.02 15.41 1.62
C SER A 79 11.39 14.25 2.53
N ASP A 80 10.41 13.72 3.27
CA ASP A 80 10.63 12.71 4.31
C ASP A 80 10.20 11.30 3.88
N ALA A 81 10.03 11.08 2.57
CA ALA A 81 9.72 9.77 2.02
C ALA A 81 10.86 8.78 2.32
N LYS A 82 10.47 7.59 2.81
CA LYS A 82 11.35 6.47 3.11
C LYS A 82 10.96 5.28 2.24
N LEU A 83 11.94 4.70 1.54
CA LEU A 83 11.73 3.51 0.73
C LEU A 83 11.45 2.31 1.64
N VAL A 84 10.42 1.53 1.33
CA VAL A 84 10.04 0.36 2.14
C VAL A 84 10.00 -0.94 1.35
N ASN A 85 9.78 -0.88 0.03
CA ASN A 85 9.68 -2.07 -0.82
C ASN A 85 10.03 -1.72 -2.26
N ILE A 86 10.66 -2.66 -2.95
CA ILE A 86 10.92 -2.63 -4.40
C ILE A 86 10.34 -3.91 -4.99
N ALA A 87 9.54 -3.81 -6.05
CA ALA A 87 9.00 -4.98 -6.75
C ALA A 87 9.37 -4.92 -8.23
N TYR A 88 9.91 -6.00 -8.74
CA TYR A 88 10.25 -6.22 -10.13
C TYR A 88 9.23 -7.15 -10.75
N ILE A 89 8.50 -6.67 -11.75
CA ILE A 89 7.65 -7.52 -12.60
C ILE A 89 8.41 -7.68 -13.91
N LEU A 90 9.15 -8.78 -14.04
CA LEU A 90 10.04 -9.03 -15.17
C LEU A 90 9.38 -10.00 -16.13
N LYS A 91 9.39 -9.62 -17.42
CA LYS A 91 9.11 -10.55 -18.51
C LYS A 91 10.37 -11.31 -18.90
N ASP A 92 11.49 -10.60 -18.92
CA ASP A 92 12.82 -11.16 -19.06
C ASP A 92 13.83 -10.27 -18.30
N LYS A 93 15.14 -10.57 -18.41
CA LYS A 93 16.20 -9.80 -17.74
C LYS A 93 16.43 -8.38 -18.28
N TYR A 94 15.70 -7.97 -19.30
CA TYR A 94 15.81 -6.67 -19.97
C TYR A 94 14.49 -5.90 -20.00
N THR A 95 13.35 -6.60 -19.92
CA THR A 95 12.02 -6.00 -20.05
C THR A 95 11.14 -6.26 -18.82
N GLY A 96 10.42 -5.22 -18.40
CA GLY A 96 9.57 -5.28 -17.23
C GLY A 96 9.36 -3.92 -16.59
N VAL A 97 8.75 -3.93 -15.41
CA VAL A 97 8.49 -2.73 -14.62
C VAL A 97 9.01 -2.92 -13.21
N ILE A 98 9.57 -1.85 -12.66
CA ILE A 98 10.04 -1.76 -11.28
C ILE A 98 9.14 -0.78 -10.53
N PHE A 99 8.56 -1.26 -9.45
CA PHE A 99 7.76 -0.45 -8.53
C PHE A 99 8.56 -0.20 -7.26
N LEU A 100 8.82 1.08 -6.96
CA LEU A 100 9.39 1.50 -5.69
C LEU A 100 8.28 2.10 -4.83
N TYR A 101 8.11 1.56 -3.64
CA TYR A 101 7.09 1.98 -2.68
C TYR A 101 7.76 2.73 -1.54
N PHE A 102 7.28 3.94 -1.30
CA PHE A 102 7.72 4.80 -0.23
C PHE A 102 6.60 5.10 0.74
N PHE A 103 7.00 5.26 2.00
CA PHE A 103 6.17 5.71 3.09
C PHE A 103 6.59 7.12 3.49
N GLN A 104 5.62 8.00 3.71
CA GLN A 104 5.84 9.28 4.38
C GLN A 104 4.76 9.49 5.45
N LYS A 105 5.17 9.87 6.65
CA LYS A 105 4.23 10.22 7.71
C LYS A 105 3.43 11.47 7.32
N ASN A 106 2.11 11.45 7.53
CA ASN A 106 1.29 12.64 7.32
C ASN A 106 1.33 13.53 8.57
N HIS A 107 2.08 14.63 8.52
CA HIS A 107 2.19 15.54 9.66
C HIS A 107 0.91 16.35 9.95
N LYS A 108 -0.01 16.43 8.97
CA LYS A 108 -1.31 17.10 9.16
C LYS A 108 -2.35 16.18 9.79
N ASN A 109 -2.24 14.88 9.56
CA ASN A 109 -3.11 13.87 10.15
C ASN A 109 -2.26 12.67 10.62
N PRO A 110 -1.89 12.61 11.91
CA PRO A 110 -0.99 11.60 12.46
C PRO A 110 -1.49 10.16 12.31
N ASP A 111 -2.80 9.97 12.16
CA ASP A 111 -3.45 8.66 11.99
C ASP A 111 -3.39 8.17 10.54
N LYS A 112 -2.82 8.99 9.63
CA LYS A 112 -2.65 8.67 8.22
C LYS A 112 -1.19 8.74 7.80
N SER A 113 -0.91 8.13 6.66
CA SER A 113 0.36 8.21 5.97
C SER A 113 0.16 8.44 4.48
N TYR A 114 1.16 8.96 3.79
CA TYR A 114 1.20 8.95 2.35
C TYR A 114 1.91 7.68 1.89
N CYS A 115 1.22 6.88 1.07
CA CYS A 115 1.85 5.87 0.24
C CYS A 115 2.23 6.53 -1.08
N ILE A 116 3.49 6.36 -1.50
CA ILE A 116 4.00 6.90 -2.76
C ILE A 116 4.55 5.73 -3.57
N THR A 117 4.13 5.62 -4.82
CA THR A 117 4.58 4.58 -5.75
C THR A 117 5.27 5.23 -6.94
N VAL A 118 6.47 4.76 -7.26
CA VAL A 118 7.21 5.15 -8.46
C VAL A 118 7.35 3.95 -9.37
N SER A 119 6.91 4.09 -10.62
CA SER A 119 7.02 3.03 -11.64
C SER A 119 8.10 3.39 -12.65
N VAL A 120 9.04 2.47 -12.86
CA VAL A 120 10.21 2.64 -13.73
C VAL A 120 10.29 1.49 -14.72
N GLY A 121 10.52 1.79 -16.00
CA GLY A 121 10.79 0.77 -17.02
C GLY A 121 12.17 0.13 -16.82
N VAL A 122 12.30 -1.18 -17.03
CA VAL A 122 13.60 -1.88 -16.90
C VAL A 122 14.53 -1.55 -18.08
N ASP A 123 13.96 -1.47 -19.29
CA ASP A 123 14.66 -1.28 -20.55
C ASP A 123 15.08 0.17 -20.77
N ASP A 124 14.12 1.09 -20.67
CA ASP A 124 14.32 2.51 -20.92
C ASP A 124 14.75 3.29 -19.67
N LYS A 125 14.68 2.65 -18.49
CA LYS A 125 14.97 3.22 -17.17
C LYS A 125 14.15 4.47 -16.85
N LYS A 126 13.04 4.70 -17.57
CA LYS A 126 12.26 5.92 -17.46
C LYS A 126 11.24 5.80 -16.34
N ILE A 127 11.14 6.83 -15.51
CA ILE A 127 9.99 6.99 -14.61
C ILE A 127 8.79 7.37 -15.48
N PHE A 128 7.79 6.51 -15.53
CA PHE A 128 6.57 6.75 -16.32
C PHE A 128 5.34 6.99 -15.46
N ALA A 129 5.39 6.65 -14.16
CA ALA A 129 4.34 6.99 -13.21
C ALA A 129 4.92 7.34 -11.83
N PHE A 130 4.39 8.40 -11.24
CA PHE A 130 4.61 8.79 -9.86
C PHE A 130 3.24 9.06 -9.23
N GLU A 131 2.86 8.20 -8.28
CA GLU A 131 1.54 8.20 -7.66
C GLU A 131 1.66 8.39 -6.16
N TYR A 132 0.75 9.14 -5.56
CA TYR A 132 0.63 9.16 -4.10
C TYR A 132 -0.82 9.30 -3.64
N TYR A 133 -1.11 8.69 -2.49
CA TYR A 133 -2.41 8.79 -1.82
C TYR A 133 -2.25 8.71 -0.31
N GLU A 134 -3.19 9.31 0.43
CA GLU A 134 -3.27 9.15 1.88
C GLU A 134 -3.90 7.81 2.22
N SER A 135 -3.33 7.04 3.14
CA SER A 135 -3.90 5.78 3.63
C SER A 135 -3.77 5.71 5.17
N SER A 136 -4.83 5.22 5.82
CA SER A 136 -4.83 4.82 7.24
C SER A 136 -4.19 3.45 7.43
N ASP A 137 -4.25 2.59 6.40
CA ASP A 137 -4.01 1.14 6.52
C ASP A 137 -2.69 0.75 5.87
N TYR A 138 -1.70 1.64 5.84
CA TYR A 138 -0.42 1.27 5.27
C TYR A 138 0.32 0.31 6.21
N ASP A 139 0.04 -0.98 6.01
CA ASP A 139 0.74 -2.17 6.54
C ASP A 139 2.17 -2.32 6.02
N GLY A 140 2.74 -1.27 5.43
CA GLY A 140 4.15 -1.25 5.07
C GLY A 140 5.01 -1.38 6.31
N ILE A 141 6.19 -1.97 6.10
CA ILE A 141 7.22 -2.23 7.10
C ILE A 141 7.33 -1.01 8.03
N LYS A 142 6.86 -1.18 9.28
CA LYS A 142 6.93 -0.17 10.35
C LYS A 142 8.37 0.21 10.72
N ASN A 143 9.35 -0.51 10.16
CA ASN A 143 10.77 -0.28 10.35
C ASN A 143 11.51 -0.03 9.01
N PRO A 144 11.41 1.17 8.43
CA PRO A 144 12.09 1.53 7.17
C PRO A 144 13.62 1.38 7.23
N ASP A 145 14.19 1.21 8.41
CA ASP A 145 15.63 1.09 8.64
C ASP A 145 16.16 -0.35 8.37
N GLU A 146 15.27 -1.33 8.12
CA GLU A 146 15.63 -2.74 7.90
C GLU A 146 16.01 -3.10 6.45
N LEU A 147 15.74 -2.23 5.46
CA LEU A 147 16.01 -2.51 4.04
C LEU A 147 17.52 -2.57 3.69
N THR A 148 18.37 -1.97 4.54
CA THR A 148 19.78 -1.70 4.26
C THR A 148 20.60 -2.96 3.90
N LYS A 149 20.33 -4.10 4.54
CA LYS A 149 21.05 -5.37 4.31
C LYS A 149 20.75 -5.99 2.96
N ILE A 150 19.58 -5.71 2.39
CA ILE A 150 19.09 -6.30 1.14
C ILE A 150 19.56 -5.49 -0.05
N LEU A 151 19.71 -4.18 0.13
CA LEU A 151 20.24 -3.29 -0.90
C LEU A 151 21.68 -3.62 -1.30
N ASP A 152 22.44 -4.34 -0.46
CA ASP A 152 23.78 -4.84 -0.77
C ASP A 152 23.79 -6.11 -1.63
N GLN A 153 22.64 -6.73 -1.87
CA GLN A 153 22.57 -7.97 -2.65
C GLN A 153 22.63 -7.68 -4.15
N ASN A 154 23.40 -8.49 -4.86
CA ASN A 154 23.49 -8.42 -6.31
C ASN A 154 22.29 -9.13 -6.94
N LEU A 155 21.27 -8.36 -7.38
CA LEU A 155 20.10 -8.91 -8.07
C LEU A 155 20.44 -9.47 -9.44
N THR A 156 21.50 -9.00 -10.10
CA THR A 156 21.84 -9.43 -11.47
C THR A 156 22.04 -10.94 -11.53
N SER A 157 22.71 -11.54 -10.55
CA SER A 157 22.91 -12.99 -10.48
C SER A 157 21.63 -13.77 -10.20
N ILE A 158 20.68 -13.16 -9.50
CA ILE A 158 19.36 -13.73 -9.19
C ILE A 158 18.49 -13.71 -10.45
N VAL A 159 18.45 -12.59 -11.16
CA VAL A 159 17.59 -12.38 -12.33
C VAL A 159 18.08 -13.13 -13.57
N THR A 160 19.40 -13.33 -13.73
CA THR A 160 19.94 -14.05 -14.90
C THR A 160 19.57 -15.53 -14.98
N ASN A 161 19.10 -16.13 -13.88
CA ASN A 161 18.81 -17.56 -13.79
C ASN A 161 17.33 -17.92 -13.97
N TYR A 162 16.44 -16.94 -14.10
CA TYR A 162 14.99 -17.19 -14.14
C TYR A 162 14.31 -16.44 -15.29
N ASN A 163 13.65 -17.20 -16.17
CA ASN A 163 12.83 -16.65 -17.26
C ASN A 163 11.41 -16.37 -16.73
N ASP A 164 10.88 -15.17 -17.03
CA ASP A 164 9.47 -14.78 -16.82
C ASP A 164 9.00 -14.87 -15.35
N THR A 165 9.57 -14.03 -14.46
CA THR A 165 9.28 -14.09 -13.02
C THR A 165 9.04 -12.73 -12.38
N SER A 166 8.06 -12.69 -11.47
CA SER A 166 7.87 -11.55 -10.57
C SER A 166 8.74 -11.72 -9.33
N ILE A 167 9.58 -10.73 -9.04
CA ILE A 167 10.48 -10.70 -7.88
C ILE A 167 10.07 -9.53 -6.98
N LYS A 168 9.96 -9.76 -5.68
CA LYS A 168 9.69 -8.71 -4.69
C LYS A 168 10.83 -8.64 -3.69
N VAL A 169 11.35 -7.44 -3.48
CA VAL A 169 12.44 -7.13 -2.57
C VAL A 169 11.90 -6.18 -1.50
N ASN A 170 11.73 -6.69 -0.29
CA ASN A 170 11.29 -5.89 0.86
C ASN A 170 12.40 -5.87 1.92
N ALA A 171 12.15 -5.29 3.10
CA ALA A 171 13.16 -5.21 4.16
C ALA A 171 13.60 -6.55 4.77
N VAL A 172 12.91 -7.64 4.44
CA VAL A 172 13.05 -8.93 5.13
C VAL A 172 13.53 -10.03 4.18
N ASN A 173 13.18 -9.98 2.88
CA ASN A 173 13.47 -11.06 1.94
C ASN A 173 13.53 -10.58 0.48
N ILE A 174 14.13 -11.43 -0.36
CA ILE A 174 13.84 -11.50 -1.79
C ILE A 174 12.86 -12.66 -2.02
N LEU A 175 11.70 -12.33 -2.55
CA LEU A 175 10.63 -13.27 -2.86
C LEU A 175 10.49 -13.41 -4.37
N GLN A 176 10.20 -14.62 -4.83
CA GLN A 176 9.83 -14.90 -6.22
C GLN A 176 8.40 -15.43 -6.26
N TYR A 177 7.64 -15.05 -7.28
CA TYR A 177 6.31 -15.61 -7.49
C TYR A 177 6.42 -17.03 -8.06
N ASP A 178 5.87 -18.00 -7.33
CA ASP A 178 5.70 -19.38 -7.77
C ASP A 178 4.26 -19.55 -8.30
N SER A 179 4.15 -19.74 -9.60
CA SER A 179 2.87 -19.91 -10.29
C SER A 179 2.16 -21.21 -9.94
N SER A 180 2.89 -22.26 -9.53
CA SER A 180 2.32 -23.57 -9.19
C SER A 180 1.46 -23.52 -7.93
N ILE A 181 1.81 -22.64 -7.00
CA ILE A 181 1.09 -22.41 -5.74
C ILE A 181 0.47 -21.02 -5.65
N SER A 182 0.60 -20.23 -6.72
CA SER A 182 0.07 -18.86 -6.85
C SER A 182 0.48 -17.93 -5.70
N LYS A 183 1.71 -18.04 -5.21
CA LYS A 183 2.21 -17.30 -4.04
C LYS A 183 3.67 -16.89 -4.20
N PHE A 184 4.04 -15.81 -3.50
CA PHE A 184 5.44 -15.40 -3.37
C PHE A 184 6.16 -16.29 -2.34
N VAL A 185 7.29 -16.87 -2.75
CA VAL A 185 8.15 -17.72 -1.93
C VAL A 185 9.54 -17.09 -1.75
N PRO A 186 10.14 -17.16 -0.56
CA PRO A 186 11.51 -16.70 -0.37
C PRO A 186 12.50 -17.54 -1.19
N ILE A 187 13.26 -16.90 -2.06
CA ILE A 187 14.35 -17.55 -2.83
C ILE A 187 15.72 -17.27 -2.23
N TYR A 188 15.78 -16.29 -1.34
CA TYR A 188 16.95 -16.03 -0.50
C TYR A 188 16.47 -15.90 0.95
N PRO A 189 16.67 -16.92 1.80
CA PRO A 189 16.40 -16.78 3.23
C PRO A 189 17.49 -15.88 3.81
N ILE A 190 17.14 -14.64 4.12
CA ILE A 190 17.93 -13.87 5.07
C ILE A 190 17.67 -14.53 6.41
N ASN A 191 18.74 -14.96 7.09
CA ASN A 191 18.65 -15.54 8.43
C ASN A 191 17.82 -14.61 9.31
N PHE A 192 16.59 -15.03 9.60
CA PHE A 192 15.74 -14.37 10.57
C PHE A 192 16.42 -14.56 11.92
N TYR A 193 16.99 -13.50 12.48
CA TYR A 193 17.09 -13.43 13.92
C TYR A 193 15.64 -13.32 14.40
N LYS A 194 15.14 -14.39 15.05
CA LYS A 194 13.95 -14.28 15.88
C LYS A 194 14.22 -13.13 16.84
N TYR A 195 13.48 -12.03 16.71
CA TYR A 195 13.39 -11.09 17.81
C TYR A 195 12.78 -11.84 19.01
N PRO A 196 13.37 -11.74 20.21
CA PRO A 196 12.83 -12.33 21.42
C PRO A 196 11.43 -11.81 21.75
#